data_AF-A0A382LTK8-F1
#
_entry.id   AF-A0A382LTK8-F1
#
_cell.length_a   1.000
_cell.length_b   1.000
_cell.length_c   1.000
_cell.angle_alpha   90.00
_cell.angle_beta   90.00
_cell.angle_gamma   90.00
#
_symmetry.space_group_name_H-M   'P 1'
#
loop_
_entity.id
_entity.type
_entity.pdbx_description
1 polymer ?
#
loop_
_entity_poly.entity_id
_entity_poly.type
_entity_poly.pdbx_seq_one_letter_code
_entity_poly.pdbx_strand_id
1 'polypeptide(L)'
;MTNQTKISSTIDYSKDGKHFGYLSIPHSTNDSGWGSLQMPIISIRNGKGPVAVFTGGNHGDEYEGPISLMNIARSLEANNINGQIIIIPALNFPAFMVGDRVSPIDGLNMNRVYPGKRDGTVTSMIAHYLTTKIIPLTDVLVDIHSGGKTMMFSPFSTYQNVPNIGVNQQAKEAALAFAAPICLEIIELDPDGMLDTTVANMGKVFVGTELGGGGTSTPTTIAIAETGIKNILAHFNIINEKTKTREEMGLQPSKQMQMPDPKSFIFSEHRGIY
;
A
#
# COMPACT_ATOMS: atom_id res chain seq x y z
N MET A 1 -1.45 -29.51 -8.37
CA MET A 1 -0.98 -28.40 -9.23
C MET A 1 -0.05 -27.51 -8.42
N THR A 2 1.01 -26.95 -9.03
CA THR A 2 2.03 -26.14 -8.32
C THR A 2 1.43 -24.84 -7.79
N ASN A 3 1.76 -24.38 -6.57
CA ASN A 3 1.35 -23.06 -6.05
C ASN A 3 2.31 -21.92 -6.48
N GLN A 4 3.22 -22.18 -7.42
CA GLN A 4 4.20 -21.19 -7.89
C GLN A 4 3.53 -20.14 -8.79
N THR A 5 3.71 -18.87 -8.44
CA THR A 5 3.24 -17.73 -9.26
C THR A 5 3.73 -17.82 -10.70
N LYS A 6 2.91 -17.33 -11.64
CA LYS A 6 3.27 -17.17 -13.06
C LYS A 6 3.99 -15.84 -13.35
N ILE A 7 3.95 -14.91 -12.40
CA ILE A 7 4.63 -13.62 -12.53
C ILE A 7 6.13 -13.82 -12.29
N SER A 8 6.95 -13.27 -13.18
CA SER A 8 8.40 -13.22 -13.01
C SER A 8 8.84 -11.82 -12.59
N SER A 9 9.85 -11.71 -11.75
CA SER A 9 10.44 -10.43 -11.34
C SER A 9 11.82 -10.28 -11.96
N THR A 10 12.14 -9.09 -12.44
CA THR A 10 13.53 -8.75 -12.79
C THR A 10 14.39 -8.41 -11.59
N ILE A 11 13.78 -8.28 -10.39
CA ILE A 11 14.47 -8.01 -9.14
C ILE A 11 14.72 -9.31 -8.39
N ASP A 12 15.98 -9.51 -7.99
CA ASP A 12 16.37 -10.48 -6.97
C ASP A 12 16.33 -9.80 -5.59
N TYR A 13 15.30 -10.11 -4.80
CA TYR A 13 15.08 -9.48 -3.48
C TYR A 13 16.17 -9.82 -2.45
N SER A 14 17.08 -10.75 -2.74
CA SER A 14 18.19 -11.09 -1.84
C SER A 14 19.44 -10.23 -2.06
N LYS A 15 19.51 -9.47 -3.16
CA LYS A 15 20.68 -8.67 -3.51
C LYS A 15 20.64 -7.29 -2.89
N ASP A 16 21.74 -6.91 -2.25
CA ASP A 16 21.97 -5.54 -1.82
C ASP A 16 22.11 -4.58 -3.02
N GLY A 17 21.88 -3.30 -2.77
CA GLY A 17 21.85 -2.24 -3.77
C GLY A 17 20.45 -1.66 -4.01
N LYS A 18 20.36 -0.79 -5.01
CA LYS A 18 19.13 -0.10 -5.43
C LYS A 18 18.78 -0.57 -6.85
N HIS A 19 17.71 -1.34 -6.95
CA HIS A 19 17.31 -2.04 -8.17
C HIS A 19 15.95 -1.52 -8.64
N PHE A 20 15.92 -0.92 -9.82
CA PHE A 20 14.69 -0.59 -10.53
C PHE A 20 14.38 -1.72 -11.51
N GLY A 21 13.15 -2.22 -11.49
CA GLY A 21 12.75 -3.34 -12.32
C GLY A 21 11.25 -3.39 -12.54
N TYR A 22 10.78 -4.57 -12.93
CA TYR A 22 9.37 -4.82 -13.15
C TYR A 22 9.00 -6.28 -12.84
N LEU A 23 7.72 -6.45 -12.54
CA LEU A 23 7.03 -7.73 -12.54
C LEU A 23 6.44 -7.95 -13.93
N SER A 24 6.90 -8.98 -14.63
CA SER A 24 6.33 -9.41 -15.91
C SER A 24 5.15 -10.34 -15.64
N ILE A 25 3.95 -9.83 -15.94
CA ILE A 25 2.66 -10.49 -15.73
C ILE A 25 2.17 -11.04 -17.06
N PRO A 26 2.09 -12.38 -17.24
CA PRO A 26 1.62 -12.95 -18.50
C PRO A 26 0.20 -12.45 -18.84
N HIS A 27 0.04 -11.93 -20.05
CA HIS A 27 -1.22 -11.38 -20.52
C HIS A 27 -1.36 -11.61 -22.03
N SER A 28 -1.95 -12.77 -22.36
CA SER A 28 -2.25 -13.14 -23.75
C SER A 28 -3.57 -12.52 -24.18
N THR A 29 -3.52 -11.68 -25.21
CA THR A 29 -4.71 -11.01 -25.79
C THR A 29 -4.75 -11.21 -27.31
N ASN A 30 -5.85 -10.78 -27.96
CA ASN A 30 -5.93 -10.77 -29.41
C ASN A 30 -4.87 -9.87 -30.06
N ASP A 31 -4.49 -8.79 -29.39
CA ASP A 31 -3.47 -7.85 -29.88
C ASP A 31 -2.04 -8.35 -29.60
N SER A 32 -1.86 -9.28 -28.66
CA SER A 32 -0.57 -9.85 -28.30
C SER A 32 -0.69 -11.22 -27.62
N GLY A 33 -0.64 -12.30 -28.40
CA GLY A 33 -0.79 -13.68 -27.91
C GLY A 33 0.32 -14.18 -26.96
N TRP A 34 1.50 -13.55 -26.99
CA TRP A 34 2.58 -13.78 -26.01
C TRP A 34 2.90 -12.50 -25.20
N GLY A 35 1.88 -11.67 -24.99
CA GLY A 35 2.00 -10.42 -24.27
C GLY A 35 2.28 -10.59 -22.78
N SER A 36 2.83 -9.53 -22.20
CA SER A 36 2.97 -9.39 -20.75
C SER A 36 2.90 -7.92 -20.36
N LEU A 37 2.32 -7.67 -19.18
CA LEU A 37 2.30 -6.35 -18.56
C LEU A 37 3.54 -6.22 -17.70
N GLN A 38 4.27 -5.11 -17.84
CA GLN A 38 5.48 -4.82 -17.09
C GLN A 38 5.15 -3.86 -15.95
N MET A 39 4.78 -4.40 -14.78
CA MET A 39 4.40 -3.60 -13.62
C MET A 39 5.67 -3.15 -12.86
N PRO A 40 5.91 -1.84 -12.65
CA PRO A 40 7.10 -1.35 -11.98
C PRO A 40 7.23 -1.85 -10.54
N ILE A 41 8.46 -2.20 -10.15
CA ILE A 41 8.83 -2.51 -8.77
C ILE A 41 10.25 -2.05 -8.50
N ILE A 42 10.52 -1.60 -7.29
CA ILE A 42 11.84 -1.15 -6.85
C ILE A 42 12.21 -1.89 -5.57
N SER A 43 13.47 -2.31 -5.45
CA SER A 43 14.01 -2.79 -4.18
C SER A 43 15.29 -2.04 -3.83
N ILE A 44 15.31 -1.49 -2.63
CA ILE A 44 16.49 -0.87 -2.02
C ILE A 44 16.85 -1.74 -0.84
N ARG A 45 18.03 -2.35 -0.84
CA ARG A 45 18.46 -3.28 0.20
C ARG A 45 19.90 -3.01 0.61
N ASN A 46 20.18 -3.05 1.90
CA ASN A 46 21.54 -3.02 2.42
C ASN A 46 21.61 -3.78 3.75
N GLY A 47 22.40 -4.85 3.80
CA GLY A 47 22.65 -5.60 5.02
C GLY A 47 21.48 -6.48 5.48
N LYS A 48 21.36 -6.62 6.82
CA LYS A 48 20.37 -7.47 7.49
C LYS A 48 19.61 -6.61 8.50
N GLY A 49 18.38 -6.28 8.18
CA GLY A 49 17.49 -5.45 8.99
C GLY A 49 16.04 -5.63 8.54
N PRO A 50 15.10 -4.84 9.09
CA PRO A 50 13.68 -4.98 8.80
C PRO A 50 13.34 -4.73 7.33
N VAL A 51 12.24 -5.34 6.88
CA VAL A 51 11.71 -5.18 5.53
C VAL A 51 10.42 -4.38 5.58
N ALA A 52 10.45 -3.18 4.98
CA ALA A 52 9.25 -2.39 4.75
C ALA A 52 8.80 -2.52 3.29
N VAL A 53 7.52 -2.80 3.09
CA VAL A 53 6.87 -2.80 1.78
C VAL A 53 5.94 -1.62 1.71
N PHE A 54 6.05 -0.85 0.63
CA PHE A 54 5.14 0.25 0.36
C PHE A 54 4.43 0.03 -0.96
N THR A 55 3.11 0.10 -0.93
CA THR A 55 2.25 0.02 -2.10
C THR A 55 1.50 1.34 -2.28
N GLY A 56 1.32 1.73 -3.53
CA GLY A 56 0.43 2.80 -3.95
C GLY A 56 -0.33 2.35 -5.18
N GLY A 57 -1.38 3.07 -5.56
CA GLY A 57 -2.15 2.74 -6.76
C GLY A 57 -2.81 1.36 -6.68
N ASN A 58 -3.21 0.91 -5.48
CA ASN A 58 -4.10 -0.24 -5.30
C ASN A 58 -5.41 0.01 -6.05
N HIS A 59 -5.93 1.23 -5.97
CA HIS A 59 -6.86 1.79 -6.95
C HIS A 59 -6.11 2.79 -7.85
N GLY A 60 -6.42 2.78 -9.15
CA GLY A 60 -5.65 3.53 -10.14
C GLY A 60 -5.87 5.03 -10.14
N ASP A 61 -6.90 5.52 -9.45
CA ASP A 61 -7.30 6.93 -9.37
C ASP A 61 -6.86 7.62 -8.05
N GLU A 62 -5.91 7.03 -7.34
CA GLU A 62 -5.39 7.50 -6.04
C GLU A 62 -3.89 7.81 -6.16
N TYR A 63 -3.51 9.09 -6.04
CA TYR A 63 -2.22 9.58 -6.58
C TYR A 63 -1.15 9.90 -5.54
N GLU A 64 -1.50 10.14 -4.28
CA GLU A 64 -0.53 10.44 -3.21
C GLU A 64 0.52 9.34 -3.08
N GLY A 65 0.10 8.07 -3.05
CA GLY A 65 0.98 6.91 -2.98
C GLY A 65 1.96 6.85 -4.16
N PRO A 66 1.49 6.68 -5.40
CA PRO A 66 2.35 6.59 -6.57
C PRO A 66 3.39 7.71 -6.68
N ILE A 67 3.00 8.96 -6.40
CA ILE A 67 3.89 10.13 -6.50
C ILE A 67 4.96 10.07 -5.40
N SER A 68 4.57 9.97 -4.13
CA SER A 68 5.49 10.00 -3.01
C SER A 68 6.44 8.80 -3.01
N LEU A 69 5.95 7.63 -3.39
CA LEU A 69 6.77 6.42 -3.52
C LEU A 69 7.86 6.57 -4.58
N MET A 70 7.54 7.16 -5.72
CA MET A 70 8.54 7.42 -6.75
C MET A 70 9.54 8.52 -6.35
N ASN A 71 9.13 9.51 -5.55
CA ASN A 71 10.04 10.52 -5.00
C ASN A 71 11.03 9.92 -3.99
N ILE A 72 10.54 9.05 -3.10
CA ILE A 72 11.38 8.31 -2.15
C ILE A 72 12.32 7.36 -2.90
N ALA A 73 11.81 6.60 -3.87
CA ALA A 73 12.63 5.69 -4.67
C ALA A 73 13.77 6.43 -5.40
N ARG A 74 13.55 7.65 -5.89
CA ARG A 74 14.62 8.44 -6.53
C ARG A 74 15.63 8.98 -5.54
N SER A 75 15.19 9.45 -4.38
CA SER A 75 16.06 10.17 -3.42
C SER A 75 16.84 9.27 -2.46
N LEU A 76 16.31 8.10 -2.10
CA LEU A 76 16.94 7.24 -1.08
C LEU A 76 17.99 6.33 -1.69
N GLU A 77 19.19 6.31 -1.09
CA GLU A 77 20.31 5.47 -1.54
C GLU A 77 20.49 4.25 -0.64
N ALA A 78 20.92 3.12 -1.20
CA ALA A 78 21.04 1.86 -0.47
C ALA A 78 21.99 1.96 0.74
N ASN A 79 23.07 2.73 0.63
CA ASN A 79 24.03 2.92 1.73
C ASN A 79 23.44 3.68 2.93
N ASN A 80 22.28 4.30 2.79
CA ASN A 80 21.61 5.07 3.85
C ASN A 80 20.56 4.24 4.61
N ILE A 81 20.40 2.95 4.29
CA ILE A 81 19.44 2.07 4.95
C ILE A 81 20.11 0.87 5.61
N ASN A 82 19.42 0.25 6.57
CA ASN A 82 19.75 -1.04 7.17
C ASN A 82 18.52 -1.95 7.13
N GLY A 83 18.52 -2.92 6.21
CA GLY A 83 17.36 -3.75 5.90
C GLY A 83 16.95 -3.61 4.44
N GLN A 84 15.64 -3.58 4.19
CA GLN A 84 15.11 -3.56 2.83
C GLN A 84 13.83 -2.73 2.72
N ILE A 85 13.71 -2.05 1.59
CA ILE A 85 12.52 -1.32 1.18
C ILE A 85 12.09 -1.89 -0.17
N ILE A 86 10.87 -2.38 -0.27
CA ILE A 86 10.25 -2.81 -1.53
C ILE A 86 9.13 -1.82 -1.85
N ILE A 87 9.19 -1.22 -3.04
CA ILE A 87 8.26 -0.18 -3.47
C ILE A 87 7.51 -0.65 -4.71
N ILE A 88 6.18 -0.67 -4.63
CA ILE A 88 5.28 -0.97 -5.74
C ILE A 88 4.39 0.28 -5.92
N PRO A 89 4.79 1.23 -6.79
CA PRO A 89 4.14 2.54 -6.86
C PRO A 89 2.72 2.48 -7.44
N ALA A 90 2.41 1.44 -8.23
CA ALA A 90 1.10 1.23 -8.84
C ALA A 90 0.76 -0.25 -8.80
N LEU A 91 0.15 -0.69 -7.71
CA LEU A 91 -0.13 -2.10 -7.42
C LEU A 91 -1.17 -2.68 -8.39
N ASN A 92 -2.24 -1.94 -8.69
CA ASN A 92 -3.15 -2.26 -9.77
C ASN A 92 -2.76 -1.49 -11.02
N PHE A 93 -1.60 -1.86 -11.58
CA PHE A 93 -0.99 -1.14 -12.70
C PHE A 93 -1.94 -0.91 -13.90
N PRO A 94 -2.76 -1.88 -14.35
CA PRO A 94 -3.73 -1.63 -15.41
C PRO A 94 -4.78 -0.56 -15.06
N ALA A 95 -5.26 -0.54 -13.81
CA ALA A 95 -6.21 0.46 -13.34
C ALA A 95 -5.55 1.85 -13.27
N PHE A 96 -4.30 1.92 -12.78
CA PHE A 96 -3.53 3.16 -12.71
C PHE A 96 -3.28 3.77 -14.09
N MET A 97 -2.98 2.95 -15.10
CA MET A 97 -2.73 3.42 -16.47
C MET A 97 -3.94 4.12 -17.11
N VAL A 98 -5.15 3.81 -16.68
CA VAL A 98 -6.39 4.47 -17.13
C VAL A 98 -6.98 5.42 -16.08
N GLY A 99 -6.31 5.53 -14.92
CA GLY A 99 -6.75 6.34 -13.79
C GLY A 99 -8.11 5.95 -13.26
N ASP A 100 -8.43 4.65 -13.15
CA ASP A 100 -9.71 4.16 -12.64
C ASP A 100 -9.53 3.30 -11.38
N ARG A 101 -10.61 3.18 -10.58
CA ARG A 101 -10.57 2.41 -9.33
C ARG A 101 -10.30 0.92 -9.54
N VAL A 102 -10.88 0.33 -10.60
CA VAL A 102 -10.80 -1.10 -10.90
C VAL A 102 -10.03 -1.35 -12.20
N SER A 103 -9.48 -2.55 -12.34
CA SER A 103 -8.72 -2.92 -13.54
C SER A 103 -9.64 -2.97 -14.77
N PRO A 104 -9.28 -2.33 -15.90
CA PRO A 104 -10.07 -2.41 -17.13
C PRO A 104 -9.97 -3.79 -17.81
N ILE A 105 -9.01 -4.63 -17.40
CA ILE A 105 -8.78 -5.95 -18.02
C ILE A 105 -9.80 -6.97 -17.52
N ASP A 106 -10.11 -6.96 -16.23
CA ASP A 106 -10.94 -7.97 -15.58
C ASP A 106 -12.03 -7.39 -14.67
N GLY A 107 -12.15 -6.06 -14.56
CA GLY A 107 -13.16 -5.38 -13.75
C GLY A 107 -12.98 -5.56 -12.25
N LEU A 108 -11.89 -6.19 -11.80
CA LEU A 108 -11.69 -6.52 -10.40
C LEU A 108 -11.11 -5.35 -9.61
N ASN A 109 -11.59 -5.22 -8.38
CA ASN A 109 -10.99 -4.37 -7.37
C ASN A 109 -9.82 -5.10 -6.70
N MET A 110 -8.62 -4.54 -6.79
CA MET A 110 -7.41 -5.13 -6.19
C MET A 110 -7.56 -5.36 -4.69
N ASN A 111 -8.23 -4.46 -3.96
CA ASN A 111 -8.46 -4.61 -2.52
C ASN A 111 -9.62 -5.55 -2.15
N ARG A 112 -10.07 -6.42 -3.08
CA ARG A 112 -11.16 -7.39 -2.86
C ARG A 112 -10.86 -8.79 -3.42
N VAL A 113 -9.61 -9.06 -3.80
CA VAL A 113 -9.24 -10.30 -4.51
C VAL A 113 -8.18 -11.13 -3.80
N TYR A 114 -7.76 -10.76 -2.59
CA TYR A 114 -6.78 -11.53 -1.83
C TYR A 114 -7.38 -12.85 -1.29
N PRO A 115 -6.60 -13.94 -1.16
CA PRO A 115 -5.15 -14.07 -1.42
C PRO A 115 -4.77 -14.25 -2.90
N GLY A 116 -5.72 -14.05 -3.83
CA GLY A 116 -5.49 -14.21 -5.27
C GLY A 116 -5.35 -15.66 -5.71
N LYS A 117 -5.17 -15.85 -7.02
CA LYS A 117 -4.93 -17.16 -7.64
C LYS A 117 -3.84 -17.05 -8.71
N ARG A 118 -2.87 -17.97 -8.68
CA ARG A 118 -1.75 -18.02 -9.64
C ARG A 118 -2.16 -18.10 -11.11
N ASP A 119 -3.35 -18.63 -11.35
CA ASP A 119 -3.95 -18.92 -12.66
C ASP A 119 -5.32 -18.24 -12.82
N GLY A 120 -5.60 -17.23 -11.99
CA GLY A 120 -6.73 -16.33 -12.16
C GLY A 120 -6.48 -15.27 -13.23
N THR A 121 -7.33 -14.24 -13.23
CA THR A 121 -7.17 -13.04 -14.06
C THR A 121 -5.97 -12.20 -13.61
N VAL A 122 -5.62 -11.16 -14.37
CA VAL A 122 -4.43 -10.32 -14.11
C VAL A 122 -4.40 -9.79 -12.67
N THR A 123 -5.50 -9.20 -12.19
CA THR A 123 -5.58 -8.65 -10.83
C THR A 123 -5.43 -9.75 -9.77
N SER A 124 -6.02 -10.92 -10.01
CA SER A 124 -5.91 -12.09 -9.12
C SER A 124 -4.49 -12.69 -9.09
N MET A 125 -3.76 -12.67 -10.20
CA MET A 125 -2.36 -13.10 -10.27
C MET A 125 -1.44 -12.14 -9.50
N ILE A 126 -1.69 -10.83 -9.58
CA ILE A 126 -0.95 -9.82 -8.81
C ILE A 126 -1.16 -10.04 -7.30
N ALA A 127 -2.41 -10.19 -6.86
CA ALA A 127 -2.72 -10.48 -5.45
C ALA A 127 -2.03 -11.77 -4.97
N HIS A 128 -2.06 -12.83 -5.78
CA HIS A 128 -1.34 -14.09 -5.49
C HIS A 128 0.17 -13.90 -5.36
N TYR A 129 0.78 -13.09 -6.23
CA TYR A 129 2.20 -12.78 -6.14
C TYR A 129 2.53 -12.02 -4.85
N LEU A 130 1.73 -11.02 -4.47
CA LEU A 130 1.91 -10.32 -3.20
C LEU A 130 1.84 -11.30 -2.04
N THR A 131 0.77 -12.09 -1.95
CA THR A 131 0.56 -13.05 -0.86
C THR A 131 1.66 -14.10 -0.77
N THR A 132 2.18 -14.60 -1.89
CA THR A 132 3.14 -15.73 -1.88
C THR A 132 4.61 -15.31 -1.98
N LYS A 133 4.91 -14.09 -2.40
CA LYS A 133 6.30 -13.63 -2.65
C LYS A 133 6.68 -12.38 -1.89
N ILE A 134 5.77 -11.42 -1.68
CA ILE A 134 6.10 -10.14 -1.06
C ILE A 134 5.79 -10.16 0.43
N ILE A 135 4.54 -10.39 0.82
CA ILE A 135 4.10 -10.37 2.23
C ILE A 135 4.93 -11.29 3.15
N PRO A 136 5.38 -12.49 2.72
CA PRO A 136 6.23 -13.33 3.56
C PRO A 136 7.58 -12.69 3.95
N LEU A 137 8.12 -11.80 3.10
CA LEU A 137 9.37 -11.10 3.35
C LEU A 137 9.20 -9.91 4.31
N THR A 138 7.98 -9.41 4.44
CA THR A 138 7.66 -8.13 5.05
C THR A 138 7.63 -8.18 6.58
N ASP A 139 8.10 -7.11 7.23
CA ASP A 139 7.83 -6.82 8.64
C ASP A 139 6.68 -5.80 8.76
N VAL A 140 6.69 -4.76 7.91
CA VAL A 140 5.62 -3.76 7.80
C VAL A 140 5.22 -3.51 6.35
N LEU A 141 3.91 -3.57 6.05
CA LEU A 141 3.34 -3.15 4.78
C LEU A 141 2.53 -1.86 4.97
N VAL A 142 2.84 -0.84 4.18
CA VAL A 142 2.08 0.41 4.14
C VAL A 142 1.42 0.55 2.78
N ASP A 143 0.08 0.52 2.75
CA ASP A 143 -0.70 0.72 1.53
C ASP A 143 -1.30 2.13 1.51
N ILE A 144 -0.81 2.95 0.59
CA ILE A 144 -1.14 4.38 0.53
C ILE A 144 -2.36 4.55 -0.38
N HIS A 145 -3.49 4.82 0.26
CA HIS A 145 -4.80 5.04 -0.33
C HIS A 145 -5.28 6.50 -0.19
N SER A 146 -6.26 6.85 -1.02
CA SER A 146 -6.99 8.12 -1.06
C SER A 146 -8.44 7.90 -1.53
N GLY A 147 -9.30 8.93 -1.53
CA GLY A 147 -10.72 8.77 -1.89
C GLY A 147 -11.05 8.47 -3.36
N GLY A 148 -10.05 8.34 -4.24
CA GLY A 148 -10.25 8.19 -5.69
C GLY A 148 -11.06 9.34 -6.29
N LYS A 149 -11.68 9.13 -7.46
CA LYS A 149 -12.54 10.13 -8.13
C LYS A 149 -13.83 10.46 -7.37
N THR A 150 -14.27 9.57 -6.46
CA THR A 150 -15.63 9.60 -5.92
C THR A 150 -15.74 10.15 -4.50
N MET A 151 -14.63 10.27 -3.77
CA MET A 151 -14.63 10.68 -2.35
C MET A 151 -13.52 11.69 -2.09
N MET A 152 -13.63 12.42 -0.97
CA MET A 152 -12.59 13.29 -0.45
C MET A 152 -12.49 13.08 1.05
N PHE A 153 -11.34 12.60 1.52
CA PHE A 153 -11.10 12.38 2.95
C PHE A 153 -10.27 13.50 3.57
N SER A 154 -10.52 13.78 4.84
CA SER A 154 -9.53 14.46 5.68
C SER A 154 -8.33 13.51 5.84
N PRO A 155 -7.08 13.94 5.62
CA PRO A 155 -5.95 13.02 5.59
C PRO A 155 -5.77 12.23 6.90
N PHE A 156 -5.75 10.91 6.81
CA PHE A 156 -5.53 10.02 7.95
C PHE A 156 -4.63 8.82 7.63
N SER A 157 -3.93 8.34 8.64
CA SER A 157 -3.37 6.98 8.69
C SER A 157 -4.32 6.08 9.45
N THR A 158 -4.33 4.79 9.14
CA THR A 158 -5.20 3.82 9.79
C THR A 158 -4.52 2.50 10.10
N TYR A 159 -4.98 1.84 11.15
CA TYR A 159 -4.65 0.48 11.51
C TYR A 159 -5.94 -0.28 11.81
N GLN A 160 -5.94 -1.58 11.55
CA GLN A 160 -7.13 -2.40 11.73
C GLN A 160 -7.20 -3.06 13.09
N ASN A 161 -8.43 -3.13 13.59
CA ASN A 161 -8.84 -4.05 14.64
C ASN A 161 -9.56 -5.23 13.97
N VAL A 162 -8.81 -6.28 13.64
CA VAL A 162 -9.35 -7.41 12.88
C VAL A 162 -10.12 -8.34 13.82
N PRO A 163 -11.34 -8.80 13.46
CA PRO A 163 -12.07 -9.76 14.26
C PRO A 163 -11.22 -10.99 14.62
N ASN A 164 -11.25 -11.42 15.88
CA ASN A 164 -10.46 -12.53 16.44
C ASN A 164 -8.95 -12.31 16.59
N ILE A 165 -8.36 -11.31 15.94
CA ILE A 165 -6.95 -10.90 16.13
C ILE A 165 -6.86 -9.73 17.11
N GLY A 166 -7.88 -8.88 17.14
CA GLY A 166 -7.89 -7.67 17.95
C GLY A 166 -7.00 -6.56 17.37
N VAL A 167 -6.70 -5.57 18.21
CA VAL A 167 -5.79 -4.48 17.83
C VAL A 167 -4.36 -5.00 17.80
N ASN A 168 -3.71 -4.86 16.65
CA ASN A 168 -2.25 -5.01 16.56
C ASN A 168 -1.57 -3.75 17.11
N GLN A 169 -1.00 -3.84 18.32
CA GLN A 169 -0.34 -2.72 18.98
C GLN A 169 0.84 -2.14 18.18
N GLN A 170 1.61 -2.98 17.47
CA GLN A 170 2.67 -2.50 16.58
C GLN A 170 2.10 -1.75 15.37
N ALA A 171 0.95 -2.17 14.84
CA ALA A 171 0.26 -1.45 13.77
C ALA A 171 -0.25 -0.08 14.24
N LYS A 172 -0.77 0.00 15.47
CA LYS A 172 -1.14 1.27 16.10
C LYS A 172 0.05 2.21 16.23
N GLU A 173 1.17 1.70 16.75
CA GLU A 173 2.41 2.47 16.91
C GLU A 173 2.96 2.96 15.56
N ALA A 174 2.96 2.10 14.55
CA ALA A 174 3.37 2.45 13.19
C ALA A 174 2.43 3.49 12.56
N ALA A 175 1.11 3.33 12.69
CA ALA A 175 0.13 4.29 12.16
C ALA A 175 0.23 5.67 12.84
N LEU A 176 0.53 5.71 14.15
CA LEU A 176 0.84 6.96 14.85
C LEU A 176 2.17 7.58 14.38
N ALA A 177 3.21 6.75 14.19
CA ALA A 177 4.50 7.20 13.67
C ALA A 177 4.37 7.83 12.28
N PHE A 178 3.44 7.37 11.44
CA PHE A 178 3.17 7.96 10.12
C PHE A 178 2.83 9.47 10.19
N ALA A 179 2.36 9.98 11.33
CA ALA A 179 2.16 11.40 11.59
C ALA A 179 1.15 12.12 10.65
N ALA A 180 0.15 11.38 10.15
CA ALA A 180 -1.01 11.98 9.49
C ALA A 180 -1.85 12.82 10.47
N PRO A 181 -2.62 13.83 10.00
CA PRO A 181 -3.47 14.68 10.84
C PRO A 181 -4.42 13.90 11.76
N ILE A 182 -4.92 12.76 11.29
CA ILE A 182 -5.75 11.84 12.04
C ILE A 182 -5.09 10.46 12.02
N CYS A 183 -5.16 9.75 13.15
CA CYS A 183 -4.84 8.33 13.23
C CYS A 183 -6.12 7.58 13.61
N LEU A 184 -6.58 6.69 12.73
CA LEU A 184 -7.88 6.05 12.82
C LEU A 184 -7.75 4.55 13.09
N GLU A 185 -8.30 4.08 14.20
CA GLU A 185 -8.60 2.66 14.39
C GLU A 185 -9.87 2.31 13.63
N ILE A 186 -9.80 1.34 12.72
CA ILE A 186 -10.96 0.91 11.93
C ILE A 186 -11.29 -0.56 12.15
N ILE A 187 -12.58 -0.84 12.26
CA ILE A 187 -13.15 -2.17 12.03
C ILE A 187 -13.84 -2.13 10.68
N GLU A 188 -13.31 -2.88 9.72
CA GLU A 188 -13.90 -2.99 8.38
C GLU A 188 -15.20 -3.78 8.42
N LEU A 189 -16.19 -3.31 7.67
CA LEU A 189 -17.48 -4.01 7.55
C LEU A 189 -17.41 -5.24 6.64
N ASP A 190 -16.52 -5.21 5.66
CA ASP A 190 -16.31 -6.26 4.66
C ASP A 190 -14.80 -6.54 4.50
N PRO A 191 -14.16 -7.19 5.50
CA PRO A 191 -12.72 -7.42 5.52
C PRO A 191 -12.26 -8.53 4.54
N ASP A 192 -13.20 -9.35 4.07
CA ASP A 192 -12.87 -10.51 3.24
C ASP A 192 -12.29 -10.07 1.89
N GLY A 193 -11.12 -10.64 1.56
CA GLY A 193 -10.43 -10.37 0.30
C GLY A 193 -9.63 -9.07 0.25
N MET A 194 -9.50 -8.34 1.36
CA MET A 194 -8.66 -7.15 1.46
C MET A 194 -7.17 -7.45 1.68
N LEU A 195 -6.30 -6.53 1.24
CA LEU A 195 -4.85 -6.65 1.46
C LEU A 195 -4.53 -6.59 2.95
N ASP A 196 -5.13 -5.63 3.66
CA ASP A 196 -4.92 -5.39 5.09
C ASP A 196 -5.17 -6.62 5.96
N THR A 197 -6.31 -7.27 5.78
CA THR A 197 -6.75 -8.45 6.50
C THR A 197 -5.83 -9.63 6.17
N THR A 198 -5.38 -9.72 4.92
CA THR A 198 -4.40 -10.75 4.51
C THR A 198 -3.04 -10.55 5.19
N VAL A 199 -2.54 -9.32 5.26
CA VAL A 199 -1.27 -8.99 5.93
C VAL A 199 -1.38 -9.24 7.43
N ALA A 200 -2.47 -8.80 8.06
CA ALA A 200 -2.73 -9.00 9.48
C ALA A 200 -2.86 -10.49 9.85
N ASN A 201 -3.60 -11.27 9.06
CA ASN A 201 -3.73 -12.72 9.24
C ASN A 201 -2.40 -13.48 9.10
N MET A 202 -1.43 -12.91 8.37
CA MET A 202 -0.07 -13.44 8.27
C MET A 202 0.85 -12.97 9.41
N GLY A 203 0.30 -12.28 10.43
CA GLY A 203 1.03 -11.80 11.60
C GLY A 203 1.99 -10.64 11.29
N LYS A 204 1.77 -9.92 10.19
CA LYS A 204 2.60 -8.78 9.75
C LYS A 204 1.96 -7.46 10.14
N VAL A 205 2.77 -6.40 10.26
CA VAL A 205 2.24 -5.06 10.53
C VAL A 205 1.66 -4.47 9.25
N PHE A 206 0.44 -3.95 9.31
CA PHE A 206 -0.22 -3.23 8.23
C PHE A 206 -0.58 -1.81 8.66
N VAL A 207 -0.31 -0.84 7.79
CA VAL A 207 -0.78 0.55 7.92
C VAL A 207 -1.46 0.96 6.62
N GLY A 208 -2.68 1.44 6.69
CA GLY A 208 -3.39 2.05 5.57
C GLY A 208 -3.38 3.58 5.68
N THR A 209 -3.82 4.26 4.63
CA THR A 209 -4.05 5.71 4.66
C THR A 209 -5.29 6.10 3.88
N GLU A 210 -5.82 7.28 4.11
CA GLU A 210 -6.69 7.99 3.18
C GLU A 210 -6.20 9.44 3.15
N LEU A 211 -5.50 9.85 2.09
CA LEU A 211 -4.73 11.11 2.11
C LEU A 211 -5.36 12.24 1.31
N GLY A 212 -6.58 12.05 0.81
CA GLY A 212 -7.28 13.05 0.00
C GLY A 212 -8.38 12.41 -0.85
N GLY A 213 -8.42 12.76 -2.14
CA GLY A 213 -9.38 12.22 -3.09
C GLY A 213 -9.73 13.20 -4.22
N GLY A 214 -10.89 13.01 -4.84
CA GLY A 214 -11.34 13.77 -6.02
C GLY A 214 -10.60 13.44 -7.31
N GLY A 215 -9.88 12.31 -7.38
CA GLY A 215 -9.10 11.92 -8.54
C GLY A 215 -7.94 12.90 -8.82
N THR A 216 -7.38 13.49 -7.76
CA THR A 216 -6.25 14.41 -7.82
C THR A 216 -5.38 14.26 -6.56
N SER A 217 -4.31 15.03 -6.47
CA SER A 217 -3.50 15.20 -5.27
C SER A 217 -3.01 16.64 -5.16
N THR A 218 -2.47 17.02 -4.00
CA THR A 218 -1.91 18.35 -3.76
C THR A 218 -0.49 18.25 -3.20
N PRO A 219 0.34 19.30 -3.32
CA PRO A 219 1.65 19.31 -2.65
C PRO A 219 1.57 19.01 -1.15
N THR A 220 0.49 19.45 -0.48
CA THR A 220 0.26 19.17 0.94
C THR A 220 0.00 17.70 1.21
N THR A 221 -0.86 17.04 0.44
CA THR A 221 -1.20 15.62 0.65
C THR A 221 -0.03 14.71 0.29
N ILE A 222 0.73 15.07 -0.76
CA ILE A 222 2.01 14.42 -1.11
C ILE A 222 3.04 14.56 0.02
N ALA A 223 3.18 15.75 0.62
CA ALA A 223 4.11 15.97 1.72
C ALA A 223 3.75 15.17 2.99
N ILE A 224 2.46 14.97 3.26
CA ILE A 224 1.98 14.09 4.34
C ILE A 224 2.44 12.65 4.06
N ALA A 225 2.20 12.15 2.84
CA ALA A 225 2.62 10.80 2.45
C ALA A 225 4.14 10.61 2.56
N GLU A 226 4.95 11.55 2.05
CA GLU A 226 6.42 11.46 2.11
C GLU A 226 6.97 11.49 3.53
N THR A 227 6.38 12.33 4.39
CA THR A 227 6.72 12.38 5.82
C THR A 227 6.38 11.05 6.49
N GLY A 228 5.19 10.52 6.23
CA GLY A 228 4.75 9.25 6.79
C GLY A 228 5.62 8.07 6.36
N ILE A 229 6.00 7.99 5.07
CA ILE A 229 6.93 6.98 4.57
C ILE A 229 8.27 7.06 5.33
N LYS A 230 8.87 8.26 5.42
CA LYS A 230 10.15 8.43 6.14
C LYS A 230 10.04 8.10 7.61
N ASN A 231 8.94 8.49 8.27
CA ASN A 231 8.72 8.15 9.67
C ASN A 231 8.55 6.65 9.88
N ILE A 232 7.86 5.93 9.00
CA ILE A 232 7.79 4.46 9.08
C ILE A 232 9.19 3.86 8.96
N LEU A 233 9.98 4.30 7.98
CA LEU A 233 11.35 3.82 7.83
C LEU A 233 12.19 4.09 9.10
N ALA A 234 12.05 5.26 9.72
CA ALA A 234 12.74 5.60 10.97
C ALA A 234 12.23 4.77 12.16
N HIS A 235 10.91 4.61 12.28
CA HIS A 235 10.26 3.85 13.35
C HIS A 235 10.73 2.38 13.39
N PHE A 236 10.88 1.77 12.22
CA PHE A 236 11.42 0.41 12.07
C PHE A 236 12.95 0.36 12.01
N ASN A 237 13.66 1.46 12.29
CA ASN A 237 15.12 1.55 12.25
C ASN A 237 15.75 1.16 10.90
N ILE A 238 15.01 1.32 9.81
CA ILE A 238 15.52 1.08 8.44
C ILE A 238 16.40 2.23 7.99
N ILE A 239 16.11 3.47 8.41
CA ILE A 239 16.99 4.63 8.21
C ILE A 239 17.52 5.12 9.56
N ASN A 240 18.73 5.68 9.58
CA ASN A 240 19.33 6.28 10.77
C ASN A 240 18.83 7.72 10.99
N GLU A 241 17.50 7.87 11.10
CA GLU A 241 16.82 9.11 11.42
C GLU A 241 15.81 8.86 12.55
N LYS A 242 15.33 9.92 13.19
CA LYS A 242 14.24 9.83 14.16
C LYS A 242 12.91 10.13 13.47
N THR A 243 11.84 9.49 13.94
CA THR A 243 10.47 9.88 13.58
C THR A 243 10.24 11.34 13.93
N LYS A 244 9.66 12.11 13.00
CA LYS A 244 9.26 13.50 13.24
C LYS A 244 7.79 13.55 13.62
N THR A 245 7.47 14.04 14.82
CA THR A 245 6.08 14.25 15.23
C THR A 245 5.48 15.45 14.49
N ARG A 246 4.15 15.55 14.50
CA ARG A 246 3.48 16.71 13.89
C ARG A 246 3.84 18.00 14.60
N GLU A 247 3.96 17.95 15.92
CA GLU A 247 4.34 19.06 16.78
C GLU A 247 5.77 19.54 16.50
N GLU A 248 6.72 18.63 16.28
CA GLU A 248 8.09 18.97 15.87
C GLU A 248 8.15 19.63 14.49
N MET A 249 7.15 19.38 13.63
CA MET A 249 6.97 20.06 12.35
C MET A 249 6.16 21.37 12.46
N GLY A 250 5.80 21.81 13.67
CA GLY A 250 4.99 23.02 13.89
C GLY A 250 3.50 22.85 13.54
N LEU A 251 3.01 21.61 13.47
CA LEU A 251 1.63 21.27 13.17
C LEU A 251 0.87 20.83 14.43
N GLN A 252 -0.46 20.80 14.34
CA GLN A 252 -1.30 20.24 15.41
C GLN A 252 -1.06 18.74 15.59
N PRO A 253 -1.10 18.21 16.83
CA PRO A 253 -0.93 16.79 17.11
C PRO A 253 -1.94 15.93 16.35
N SER A 254 -1.59 14.68 16.06
CA SER A 254 -2.51 13.73 15.42
C SER A 254 -3.73 13.51 16.30
N LYS A 255 -4.93 13.69 15.73
CA LYS A 255 -6.17 13.34 16.41
C LYS A 255 -6.37 11.82 16.32
N GLN A 256 -6.39 11.15 17.46
CA GLN A 256 -6.74 9.72 17.52
C GLN A 256 -8.26 9.56 17.47
N MET A 257 -8.73 8.72 16.56
CA MET A 257 -10.14 8.43 16.34
C MET A 257 -10.36 6.93 16.21
N GLN A 258 -11.59 6.48 16.45
CA GLN A 258 -11.96 5.06 16.32
C GLN A 258 -13.29 4.96 15.59
N MET A 259 -13.42 3.92 14.75
CA MET A 259 -14.67 3.44 14.16
C MET A 259 -14.93 2.02 14.67
N PRO A 260 -15.41 1.88 15.93
CA PRO A 260 -15.42 0.60 16.64
C PRO A 260 -16.57 -0.33 16.23
N ASP A 261 -17.60 0.20 15.56
CA ASP A 261 -18.77 -0.59 15.21
C ASP A 261 -19.53 0.01 14.00
N PRO A 262 -20.50 -0.75 13.41
CA PRO A 262 -21.25 -0.32 12.23
C PRO A 262 -22.04 1.00 12.38
N LYS A 263 -22.30 1.49 13.59
CA LYS A 263 -22.96 2.79 13.81
C LYS A 263 -22.04 3.96 13.46
N SER A 264 -20.76 3.70 13.23
CA SER A 264 -19.80 4.68 12.71
C SER A 264 -20.00 4.98 11.22
N PHE A 265 -20.88 4.22 10.54
CA PHE A 265 -21.17 4.36 9.12
C PHE A 265 -22.57 4.91 8.91
N ILE A 266 -22.71 5.80 7.93
CA ILE A 266 -23.99 6.30 7.45
C ILE A 266 -24.11 5.87 5.99
N PHE A 267 -25.15 5.11 5.67
CA PHE A 267 -25.42 4.66 4.32
C PHE A 267 -26.46 5.57 3.68
N SER A 268 -26.21 5.96 2.43
CA SER A 268 -27.24 6.66 1.67
C SER A 268 -28.32 5.68 1.20
N GLU A 269 -29.58 6.04 1.42
CA GLU A 269 -30.74 5.28 0.92
C GLU A 269 -31.02 5.57 -0.57
N HIS A 270 -30.32 6.51 -1.19
CA HIS A 270 -30.53 6.90 -2.57
C HIS A 270 -29.23 6.99 -3.37
N ARG A 271 -29.35 6.93 -4.70
CA ARG A 271 -28.22 7.12 -5.63
C ARG A 271 -28.00 8.61 -5.89
N GLY A 272 -26.76 9.09 -5.81
CA GLY A 272 -26.41 10.48 -6.13
C GLY A 272 -25.22 11.02 -5.33
N ILE A 273 -24.88 12.29 -5.57
CA ILE A 273 -23.86 13.04 -4.80
C ILE A 273 -24.58 13.75 -3.65
N TYR A 274 -24.06 13.58 -2.43
CA TYR A 274 -24.36 14.37 -1.24
C TYR A 274 -23.09 15.09 -0.80
#